data_AF-A0A0Q0T213-F1
#
_entry.id   AF-A0A0Q0T213-F1
#
_cell.length_a   1.000
_cell.length_b   1.000
_cell.length_c   1.000
_cell.angle_alpha   90.00
_cell.angle_beta   90.00
_cell.angle_gamma   90.00
#
_symmetry.space_group_name_H-M   'P 1'
#
loop_
_entity.id
_entity.type
_entity.pdbx_description
1 polymer ?
#
loop_
_entity_poly.entity_id
_entity_poly.type
_entity_poly.pdbx_seq_one_letter_code
_entity_poly.pdbx_strand_id
1 'polypeptide(L)' 'MGIGNCCSAAMAEVEDTGSSDKFLNYGTDEKGCSLVTGYECKECGDKWSLEVQTQAPDRKKWFPIDQSRFN' A
#
# COMPACT_ATOMS: atom_id res chain seq x y z
N MET A 1 1.17 -9.99 21.33
CA MET A 1 0.08 -9.28 20.61
C MET A 1 0.56 -9.07 19.19
N GLY A 2 0.12 -9.93 18.27
CA GLY A 2 0.37 -9.71 16.85
C GLY A 2 -0.30 -8.41 16.48
N ILE A 3 0.41 -7.52 15.78
CA ILE A 3 -0.20 -6.37 15.13
C ILE A 3 -1.10 -6.98 14.06
N GLY A 4 -2.35 -7.24 14.46
CA GLY A 4 -3.37 -7.87 13.66
C GLY A 4 -3.72 -6.91 12.55
N ASN A 5 -2.97 -7.02 11.46
CA ASN A 5 -3.11 -6.17 10.30
C ASN A 5 -4.42 -6.57 9.61
N CYS A 6 -5.53 -5.99 10.06
CA CYS A 6 -6.87 -6.00 9.47
C CYS A 6 -6.84 -6.00 7.93
N CYS A 7 -5.83 -5.37 7.35
CA CYS A 7 -5.67 -5.14 5.91
C CYS A 7 -4.74 -6.15 5.22
N SER A 8 -4.21 -7.15 5.91
CA SER A 8 -3.34 -8.19 5.31
C SER A 8 -4.02 -8.94 4.16
N ALA A 9 -5.31 -9.26 4.31
CA ALA A 9 -6.10 -9.84 3.22
C ALA A 9 -6.26 -8.86 2.04
N ALA A 10 -6.54 -7.59 2.33
CA ALA A 10 -6.68 -6.55 1.31
C ALA A 10 -5.37 -6.27 0.57
N MET A 11 -4.22 -6.39 1.26
CA MET A 11 -2.89 -6.23 0.63
C MET A 11 -2.65 -7.36 -0.37
N ALA A 12 -2.98 -8.60 0.01
CA ALA A 12 -2.88 -9.74 -0.90
C ALA A 12 -3.79 -9.57 -2.13
N GLU A 13 -5.02 -9.06 -1.96
CA GLU A 13 -5.93 -8.75 -3.08
C GLU A 13 -5.34 -7.69 -4.02
N VAL A 14 -4.72 -6.63 -3.49
CA VAL A 14 -4.05 -5.62 -4.31
C VAL A 14 -2.84 -6.20 -5.02
N GLU A 15 -2.08 -7.10 -4.40
CA GLU A 15 -0.94 -7.75 -5.04
C GLU A 15 -1.36 -8.69 -6.19
N ASP A 16 -2.50 -9.36 -6.05
CA ASP A 16 -3.04 -10.29 -7.05
C ASP A 16 -3.79 -9.57 -8.18
N THR A 17 -4.70 -8.67 -7.84
CA THR A 17 -5.64 -8.04 -8.79
C THR A 17 -5.29 -6.59 -9.14
N GLY A 18 -4.39 -5.96 -8.38
CA GLY A 18 -4.05 -4.54 -8.52
C GLY A 18 -4.97 -3.58 -7.75
N SER A 19 -6.03 -4.07 -7.10
CA SER A 19 -6.97 -3.25 -6.32
C SER A 19 -7.66 -4.06 -5.21
N SER A 20 -8.30 -3.40 -4.25
CA SER A 20 -9.15 -4.06 -3.26
C SER A 20 -10.24 -3.09 -2.81
N ASP A 21 -11.47 -3.58 -2.65
CA ASP A 21 -12.59 -2.79 -2.14
C ASP A 21 -12.35 -2.25 -0.72
N LYS A 22 -11.49 -2.93 0.05
CA LYS A 22 -11.12 -2.56 1.42
C LYS A 22 -10.08 -1.45 1.49
N PHE A 23 -9.38 -1.17 0.40
CA PHE A 23 -8.39 -0.11 0.32
C PHE A 23 -8.91 1.09 -0.50
N LEU A 24 -8.80 2.28 0.07
CA LEU A 24 -8.91 3.53 -0.67
C LEU A 24 -7.57 3.86 -1.30
N ASN A 25 -7.51 3.83 -2.62
CA ASN A 25 -6.36 4.30 -3.37
C ASN A 25 -6.37 5.85 -3.43
N TYR A 26 -5.30 6.49 -2.95
CA TYR A 26 -5.16 7.96 -2.97
C TYR A 26 -4.45 8.51 -4.20
N GLY A 27 -4.03 7.65 -5.12
CA GLY A 27 -3.20 8.00 -6.25
C GLY A 27 -1.89 7.23 -6.26
N THR A 28 -1.27 7.22 -7.44
CA THR A 28 0.04 6.64 -7.70
C THR A 28 1.00 7.76 -8.07
N ASP A 29 2.10 7.85 -7.34
CA ASP A 29 3.19 8.79 -7.59
C ASP A 29 4.37 8.06 -8.23
N GLU A 30 4.90 8.60 -9.33
CA GLU A 30 6.17 8.13 -9.91
C GLU A 30 7.36 8.73 -9.15
N LYS A 31 8.16 7.85 -8.54
CA LYS A 31 9.43 8.15 -7.86
C LYS A 31 10.57 7.54 -8.66
N GLY A 32 10.96 8.19 -9.75
CA GLY A 32 12.08 7.75 -10.60
C GLY A 32 11.76 6.45 -11.33
N CYS A 33 12.31 5.32 -10.87
CA CYS A 33 12.08 3.98 -11.44
C CYS A 33 11.05 3.15 -10.64
N SER A 34 10.32 3.78 -9.73
CA SER A 34 9.32 3.14 -8.89
C SER A 34 8.01 3.91 -8.93
N LEU A 35 6.90 3.17 -8.97
CA LEU A 35 5.54 3.67 -8.77
C LEU A 35 5.18 3.45 -7.30
N VAL A 36 4.90 4.52 -6.57
CA VAL A 36 4.47 4.47 -5.18
C VAL A 36 2.98 4.77 -5.13
N THR A 37 2.18 3.81 -4.74
CA THR A 37 0.72 3.94 -4.64
C THR A 37 0.29 4.00 -3.18
N GLY A 38 -0.46 5.05 -2.81
CA GLY A 38 -0.97 5.22 -1.45
C GLY A 38 -2.32 4.52 -1.26
N TYR A 39 -2.46 3.79 -0.17
CA TYR A 39 -3.66 3.05 0.20
C TYR A 39 -4.05 3.33 1.65
N GLU A 40 -5.34 3.55 1.93
CA GLU A 40 -5.90 3.58 3.29
C GLU A 40 -6.93 2.49 3.48
N CYS A 41 -6.77 1.73 4.54
CA CYS A 41 -7.65 0.64 4.89
C CYS A 41 -8.95 1.20 5.48
N LYS A 42 -10.08 0.95 4.84
CA LYS A 42 -11.38 1.46 5.29
C LYS A 42 -11.83 0.87 6.64
N GLU A 43 -11.33 -0.31 7.01
CA GLU A 43 -11.76 -1.01 8.22
C GLU A 43 -11.09 -0.48 9.50
N CYS A 44 -9.77 -0.25 9.46
CA CYS A 44 -9.01 0.19 10.63
C CYS A 44 -8.35 1.56 10.47
N GLY A 45 -8.40 2.16 9.28
CA GLY A 45 -7.83 3.48 9.01
C GLY A 45 -6.31 3.48 8.79
N ASP A 46 -5.66 2.31 8.83
CA ASP A 46 -4.22 2.21 8.59
C ASP A 46 -3.85 2.58 7.16
N LYS A 47 -2.76 3.32 7.02
CA LYS A 47 -2.26 3.81 5.73
C LYS A 47 -1.02 3.04 5.30
N TRP A 48 -1.00 2.64 4.04
CA TRP A 48 0.00 1.79 3.44
C TRP A 48 0.44 2.35 2.08
N SER A 49 1.72 2.29 1.78
CA SER A 49 2.29 2.62 0.48
C SER A 49 2.78 1.34 -0.18
N LEU A 50 2.34 1.11 -1.41
CA LEU A 50 2.85 0.06 -2.28
C LEU A 50 3.86 0.67 -3.25
N GLU A 51 5.12 0.31 -3.12
CA GLU A 51 6.16 0.62 -4.10
C GLU A 51 6.28 -0.53 -5.09
N VAL A 52 6.17 -0.24 -6.39
CA VAL A 52 6.36 -1.18 -7.49
C VAL A 52 7.45 -0.65 -8.41
N GLN A 53 8.50 -1.44 -8.66
CA GLN A 53 9.54 -1.01 -9.60
C GLN A 53 9.03 -1.10 -11.05
N THR A 54 9.12 -0.02 -11.81
CA THR A 54 8.66 0.01 -13.21
C THR A 54 9.48 -0.92 -14.10
N GLN A 55 10.78 -1.07 -13.81
CA GLN A 55 11.69 -1.96 -14.54
C GLN A 55 11.59 -3.44 -14.10
N ALA A 56 10.97 -3.70 -12.94
CA ALA A 56 10.81 -5.04 -12.38
C ALA A 56 9.47 -5.10 -11.62
N PRO A 57 8.33 -5.18 -12.33
CA PRO A 57 6.99 -5.06 -11.75
C PRO A 57 6.66 -6.18 -10.74
N ASP A 58 7.40 -7.28 -10.75
CA ASP A 58 7.33 -8.34 -9.75
C ASP A 58 7.89 -7.93 -8.37
N ARG A 59 8.70 -6.86 -8.32
CA ARG A 59 9.22 -6.30 -7.06
C ARG A 59 8.25 -5.28 -6.51
N LYS A 60 7.25 -5.79 -5.79
CA LYS A 60 6.29 -5.01 -5.00
C LYS A 60 6.74 -4.97 -3.55
N LYS A 61 6.61 -3.82 -2.89
CA LYS A 61 6.95 -3.69 -1.48
C LYS A 61 5.97 -2.76 -0.77
N TRP A 62 5.36 -3.30 0.27
CA TRP A 62 4.45 -2.56 1.14
C TRP A 62 5.20 -1.92 2.30
N PHE A 63 4.85 -0.68 2.60
CA PHE A 63 5.37 0.06 3.73
C PHE A 63 4.24 0.80 4.44
N PRO A 64 4.20 0.82 5.79
CA PRO A 64 3.24 1.66 6.48
C PRO A 64 3.56 3.13 6.22
N ILE A 65 2.53 3.92 5.88
CA ILE A 65 2.63 5.37 5.82
C ILE A 65 2.51 5.87 7.26
N ASP A 66 3.61 5.75 8.00
CA ASP A 66 3.65 6.23 9.37
C ASP A 66 3.46 7.75 9.38
N GLN A 67 2.37 8.22 10.00
CA GLN A 67 2.04 9.65 10.08
C GLN A 67 3.05 10.45 10.93
N SER A 68 4.04 9.81 11.57
CA SER A 68 4.98 10.46 12.48
C SER A 68 6.01 11.39 11.81
N ARG A 69 5.93 11.68 10.50
CA ARG A 69 6.82 12.61 9.81
C ARG A 69 6.21 13.96 9.40
N PHE A 70 4.95 14.24 9.79
CA PHE A 70 4.32 15.55 9.56
C PHE A 70 4.13 16.36 10.86
N ASN A 71 5.11 16.33 11.76
CA ASN A 71 5.14 17.21 12.93
C ASN A 71 6.35 18.13 12.90
#